data_AF-A0A0F9QVY6-F1
#
_entry.id   AF-A0A0F9QVY6-F1
#
_cell.length_a   1.000
_cell.length_b   1.000
_cell.length_c   1.000
_cell.angle_alpha   90.00
_cell.angle_beta   90.00
_cell.angle_gamma   90.00
#
_symmetry.space_group_name_H-M   'P 1'
#
loop_
_entity.id
_entity.type
_entity.pdbx_description
1 polymer ?
#
loop_
_entity_poly.entity_id
_entity_poly.type
_entity_poly.pdbx_seq_one_letter_code
_entity_poly.pdbx_strand_id
1 'polypeptide(L)'
;MTRKNLGPEEAAKLDAIEALVTSLREEAGKAPDPLPAVAADRVARIVGSWKFILGMGSFILVYISYNALSSTPFDTFPFILLNLFISFQAALFLPIILMSQNRADTKDRKHATRAYRTIGHIEELVKLLAEIEGVEPQSEDSVENGSS
;
A
#
# COMPACT_ATOMS: atom_id res chain seq x y z
N MET A 1 -29.01 -18.06 8.83
CA MET A 1 -30.29 -18.60 9.35
C MET A 1 -30.09 -19.72 10.39
N THR A 2 -29.03 -19.71 11.23
CA THR A 2 -28.58 -20.93 11.95
C THR A 2 -28.50 -20.77 13.48
N ARG A 3 -29.27 -19.86 14.11
CA ARG A 3 -29.29 -19.69 15.58
C ARG A 3 -30.43 -20.44 16.29
N LYS A 4 -31.46 -20.90 15.55
CA LYS A 4 -32.77 -21.25 16.13
C LYS A 4 -32.90 -22.70 16.66
N ASN A 5 -31.90 -23.57 16.46
CA ASN A 5 -31.98 -25.00 16.82
C ASN A 5 -30.79 -25.50 17.68
N LEU A 6 -30.03 -24.62 18.32
CA LEU A 6 -28.94 -25.03 19.22
C LEU A 6 -29.45 -25.23 20.65
N GLY A 7 -28.96 -26.28 21.33
CA GLY A 7 -29.25 -26.48 22.75
C GLY A 7 -28.69 -25.32 23.60
N PRO A 8 -29.22 -25.08 24.82
CA PRO A 8 -28.80 -23.95 25.67
C PRO A 8 -27.29 -23.90 25.96
N GLU A 9 -26.63 -25.06 25.96
CA GLU A 9 -25.18 -25.18 26.14
C GLU A 9 -24.38 -24.73 24.90
N GLU A 10 -24.87 -25.04 23.70
CA GLU A 10 -24.20 -24.66 22.46
C GLU A 10 -24.38 -23.17 22.15
N ALA A 11 -25.54 -22.61 22.48
CA ALA A 11 -25.77 -21.16 22.42
C ALA A 11 -24.79 -20.41 23.34
N ALA A 12 -24.57 -20.90 24.57
CA ALA A 12 -23.62 -20.31 25.50
C ALA A 12 -22.16 -20.41 25.02
N LYS A 13 -21.78 -21.52 24.36
CA LYS A 13 -20.44 -21.68 23.75
C LYS A 13 -20.22 -20.70 22.60
N LEU A 14 -21.24 -20.45 21.78
CA LEU A 14 -21.17 -19.48 20.68
C LEU A 14 -21.02 -18.04 21.20
N ASP A 15 -21.74 -17.67 22.26
CA ASP A 15 -21.60 -16.35 22.88
C ASP A 15 -20.21 -16.17 23.52
N ALA A 16 -19.66 -17.21 24.14
CA ALA A 16 -18.30 -17.21 24.66
C ALA A 16 -17.24 -17.07 23.54
N ILE A 17 -17.46 -17.72 22.40
CA ILE A 17 -16.60 -17.59 21.22
C ILE A 17 -16.69 -16.18 20.63
N GLU A 18 -17.90 -15.61 20.48
CA GLU A 18 -18.08 -14.23 20.01
C GLU A 18 -17.41 -13.23 20.95
N ALA A 19 -17.54 -13.41 22.26
CA ALA A 19 -16.88 -12.56 23.25
C ALA A 19 -15.34 -12.67 23.13
N LEU A 20 -14.80 -13.87 23.00
CA LEU A 20 -13.36 -14.10 22.84
C LEU A 20 -12.82 -13.53 21.52
N VAL A 21 -13.55 -13.72 20.42
CA VAL A 21 -13.20 -13.13 19.12
C VAL A 21 -13.24 -11.60 19.17
N THR A 22 -14.21 -11.04 19.90
CA THR A 22 -14.35 -9.59 20.08
C THR A 22 -13.19 -9.01 20.90
N SER A 23 -12.81 -9.67 22.01
CA SER A 23 -11.68 -9.23 22.84
C SER A 23 -10.33 -9.37 22.12
N LEU A 24 -10.14 -10.45 21.35
CA LEU A 24 -8.93 -10.63 20.52
C LEU A 24 -8.83 -9.57 19.42
N ARG A 25 -9.97 -9.17 18.84
CA ARG A 25 -10.02 -8.09 17.85
C ARG A 25 -9.70 -6.73 18.46
N GLU A 26 -10.18 -6.47 19.68
CA GLU A 26 -9.84 -5.26 20.44
C GLU A 26 -8.35 -5.23 20.80
N GLU A 27 -7.78 -6.33 21.30
CA GLU A 27 -6.35 -6.43 21.61
C GLU A 27 -5.48 -6.24 20.36
N ALA A 28 -5.85 -6.88 19.24
CA ALA A 28 -5.12 -6.76 17.98
C ALA A 28 -5.20 -5.35 17.37
N GLY A 29 -6.30 -4.62 17.61
CA GLY A 29 -6.45 -3.22 17.20
C GLY A 29 -5.76 -2.22 18.13
N LYS A 30 -5.41 -2.63 19.34
CA LYS A 30 -4.75 -1.80 20.36
C LYS A 30 -3.24 -1.94 20.36
N ALA A 31 -2.70 -2.95 19.68
CA ALA A 31 -1.25 -3.09 19.47
C ALA A 31 -0.73 -1.80 18.81
N PRO A 32 0.11 -1.01 19.50
CA PRO A 32 0.60 0.24 18.96
C PRO A 32 1.35 -0.02 17.67
N ASP A 33 1.15 0.85 16.67
CA ASP A 33 1.89 0.74 15.42
C ASP A 33 3.39 0.63 15.74
N PRO A 34 4.09 -0.35 15.15
CA PRO A 34 5.50 -0.53 15.44
C PRO A 34 6.25 0.78 15.17
N LEU A 35 7.09 1.22 16.10
CA LEU A 35 7.81 2.50 16.05
C LEU A 35 8.43 2.83 14.67
N PRO A 36 9.01 1.86 13.92
CA PRO A 36 9.51 2.12 12.57
C PRO A 36 8.44 2.56 11.57
N ALA A 37 7.20 2.09 11.70
CA ALA A 37 6.10 2.45 10.81
C ALA A 37 5.68 3.92 10.98
N VAL A 38 5.52 4.36 12.23
CA VAL A 38 5.18 5.75 12.56
C VAL A 38 6.28 6.71 12.09
N ALA A 39 7.55 6.30 12.22
CA ALA A 39 8.69 7.06 11.70
C ALA A 39 8.69 7.12 10.17
N ALA A 40 8.48 6.00 9.48
CA ALA A 40 8.44 5.93 8.02
C ALA A 40 7.31 6.80 7.44
N ASP A 41 6.11 6.77 8.02
CA ASP A 41 4.97 7.58 7.56
C ASP A 41 5.22 9.08 7.72
N ARG A 42 5.91 9.47 8.80
CA ARG A 42 6.29 10.88 9.02
C ARG A 42 7.37 11.32 8.02
N VAL A 43 8.37 10.48 7.76
CA VAL A 43 9.43 10.76 6.77
C VAL A 43 8.83 10.83 5.36
N ALA A 44 7.95 9.91 4.98
CA ALA A 44 7.31 9.88 3.67
C ALA A 44 6.51 11.18 3.39
N ARG A 45 5.82 11.71 4.40
CA ARG A 45 5.07 12.97 4.29
C ARG A 45 5.99 14.19 4.10
N ILE A 46 7.16 14.19 4.73
CA ILE A 46 8.13 15.29 4.63
C ILE A 46 8.85 15.24 3.27
N VAL A 47 9.36 14.07 2.90
CA VAL A 47 10.13 13.87 1.65
C VAL A 47 9.25 13.97 0.41
N GLY A 48 7.97 13.56 0.50
CA GLY A 48 7.00 13.66 -0.60
C GLY A 48 6.41 15.06 -0.84
N SER A 49 6.84 16.08 -0.07
CA SER A 49 6.33 17.44 -0.22
C SER A 49 7.06 18.20 -1.34
N TRP A 50 6.29 18.88 -2.20
CA TRP A 50 6.83 19.78 -3.23
C TRP A 50 7.76 20.86 -2.65
N LYS A 51 7.47 21.36 -1.44
CA LYS A 51 8.30 22.36 -0.77
C LYS A 51 9.67 21.80 -0.36
N PHE A 52 9.74 20.52 -0.02
CA PHE A 52 10.99 19.85 0.35
C PHE A 52 11.92 19.71 -0.85
N ILE A 53 11.38 19.31 -2.01
CA ILE A 53 12.14 19.18 -3.26
C ILE A 53 12.75 20.52 -3.66
N LEU A 54 11.96 21.60 -3.64
CA LEU A 54 12.44 22.94 -3.94
C LEU A 54 13.47 23.43 -2.92
N GLY A 55 13.24 23.16 -1.63
CA GLY A 55 14.19 23.50 -0.56
C GLY A 55 15.54 22.82 -0.76
N MET A 56 15.55 21.50 -0.97
CA MET A 56 16.77 20.72 -1.18
C MET A 56 17.51 21.15 -2.46
N GLY A 57 16.79 21.36 -3.56
CA GLY A 57 17.36 21.86 -4.81
C GLY A 57 17.99 23.25 -4.65
N SER A 58 17.31 24.15 -3.94
CA SER A 58 17.85 25.49 -3.64
C SER A 58 19.10 25.43 -2.77
N PHE A 59 19.15 24.53 -1.78
CA PHE A 59 20.33 24.31 -0.95
C PHE A 59 21.53 23.87 -1.79
N ILE A 60 21.33 22.91 -2.70
CA ILE A 60 22.38 22.45 -3.62
C ILE A 60 22.86 23.60 -4.50
N LEU A 61 21.95 24.38 -5.08
CA LEU A 61 22.29 25.54 -5.91
C LEU A 61 23.07 26.60 -5.15
N VAL A 62 22.68 26.90 -3.91
CA VAL A 62 23.38 27.84 -3.03
C VAL A 62 24.78 27.32 -2.70
N TYR A 63 24.92 26.02 -2.40
CA TYR A 63 26.22 25.41 -2.10
C TYR A 63 27.18 25.45 -3.30
N ILE A 64 26.69 25.13 -4.49
CA ILE A 64 27.45 25.23 -5.74
C ILE A 64 27.85 26.68 -5.99
N SER A 65 26.91 27.62 -5.88
CA SER A 65 27.18 29.05 -6.11
C SER A 65 28.21 29.60 -5.12
N TYR A 66 28.10 29.23 -3.85
CA TYR A 66 29.07 29.60 -2.81
C TYR A 66 30.48 29.10 -3.15
N ASN A 67 30.62 27.83 -3.52
CA ASN A 67 31.93 27.27 -3.87
C ASN A 67 32.46 27.79 -5.20
N ALA A 68 31.59 28.11 -6.17
CA ALA A 68 32.01 28.64 -7.47
C ALA A 68 32.49 30.10 -7.40
N LEU A 69 31.91 30.92 -6.51
CA LEU A 69 32.26 32.33 -6.36
C LEU A 69 33.33 32.58 -5.29
N SER A 70 33.61 31.60 -4.43
CA SER A 70 34.63 31.73 -3.39
C SER A 70 36.03 31.74 -3.98
N SER A 71 36.86 32.71 -3.58
CA SER A 71 38.28 32.75 -3.93
C SER A 71 39.10 31.62 -3.27
N THR A 72 38.56 31.02 -2.20
CA THR A 72 39.07 29.82 -1.54
C THR A 72 37.94 28.80 -1.47
N PRO A 73 37.67 28.07 -2.58
CA PRO A 73 36.60 27.08 -2.61
C PRO A 73 36.89 25.96 -1.61
N PHE A 74 35.87 25.56 -0.86
CA PHE A 74 35.97 24.43 0.07
C PHE A 74 35.83 23.10 -0.68
N ASP A 75 35.01 23.08 -1.74
CA ASP A 75 34.77 21.93 -2.61
C ASP A 75 34.82 22.39 -4.08
N THR A 76 35.97 22.22 -4.74
CA THR A 76 36.18 22.62 -6.14
C THR A 76 35.49 21.63 -7.08
N PHE A 77 35.01 22.11 -8.24
CA PHE A 77 34.48 21.25 -9.29
C PHE A 77 35.47 20.11 -9.59
N PRO A 78 35.08 18.82 -9.48
CA PRO A 78 33.72 18.25 -9.65
C PRO A 78 32.88 18.01 -8.38
N PHE A 79 33.06 18.77 -7.29
CA PHE A 79 32.26 18.71 -6.05
C PHE A 79 32.22 17.33 -5.38
N ILE A 80 33.36 16.86 -4.87
CA ILE A 80 33.48 15.51 -4.31
C ILE A 80 32.66 15.32 -3.03
N LEU A 81 32.59 16.35 -2.19
CA LEU A 81 31.87 16.27 -0.91
C LEU A 81 30.36 16.28 -1.14
N LEU A 82 29.90 17.12 -2.07
CA LEU A 82 28.50 17.14 -2.48
C LEU A 82 28.06 15.78 -3.04
N ASN A 83 28.86 15.21 -3.95
CA ASN A 83 28.55 13.89 -4.53
C ASN A 83 28.53 12.79 -3.48
N LEU A 84 29.47 12.81 -2.52
CA LEU A 84 29.50 11.86 -1.41
C LEU A 84 28.24 11.98 -0.56
N PHE A 85 27.84 13.21 -0.20
CA PHE A 85 26.69 13.48 0.63
C PHE A 85 25.38 12.99 -0.01
N ILE A 86 25.16 13.31 -1.29
CA ILE A 86 23.97 12.87 -2.02
C ILE A 86 23.93 11.34 -2.18
N SER A 87 25.08 10.71 -2.48
CA SER A 87 25.17 9.24 -2.58
C SER A 87 24.84 8.56 -1.25
N PHE A 88 25.35 9.12 -0.14
CA PHE A 88 25.03 8.63 1.20
C PHE A 88 23.55 8.77 1.54
N GLN A 89 22.93 9.93 1.24
CA GLN A 89 21.49 10.11 1.43
C GLN A 89 20.67 9.08 0.65
N ALA A 90 21.01 8.84 -0.62
CA ALA A 90 20.33 7.84 -1.43
C ALA A 90 20.43 6.44 -0.80
N ALA A 91 21.61 6.05 -0.34
CA ALA A 91 21.83 4.77 0.33
C ALA A 91 20.97 4.62 1.60
N LEU A 92 20.76 5.69 2.37
CA LEU A 92 19.88 5.68 3.54
C LEU A 92 18.38 5.61 3.18
N PHE A 93 17.97 6.19 2.04
CA PHE A 93 16.57 6.17 1.61
C PHE A 93 16.12 4.81 1.09
N LEU A 94 16.98 4.06 0.40
CA LEU A 94 16.66 2.73 -0.14
C LEU A 94 15.99 1.78 0.88
N PRO A 95 16.54 1.52 2.07
CA PRO A 95 15.93 0.60 3.04
C PRO A 95 14.61 1.14 3.61
N ILE A 96 14.49 2.46 3.79
CA ILE A 96 13.25 3.09 4.27
C ILE A 96 12.14 2.91 3.23
N ILE A 97 12.47 3.12 1.95
CA ILE A 97 11.56 2.91 0.84
C ILE A 97 11.17 1.44 0.74
N LEU A 98 12.14 0.50 0.81
CA LEU A 98 11.88 -0.94 0.81
C LEU A 98 10.94 -1.37 1.95
N MET A 99 11.14 -0.83 3.17
CA MET A 99 10.25 -1.10 4.29
C MET A 99 8.83 -0.55 4.06
N SER A 100 8.71 0.61 3.41
CA SER A 100 7.41 1.18 3.05
C SER A 100 6.71 0.37 1.94
N GLN A 101 7.48 -0.13 0.96
CA GLN A 101 7.00 -0.94 -0.14
C GLN A 101 6.49 -2.31 0.34
N ASN A 102 7.26 -3.01 1.17
CA ASN A 102 6.85 -4.30 1.74
C ASN A 102 5.49 -4.21 2.51
N ARG A 103 5.24 -3.07 3.16
CA ARG A 103 3.94 -2.79 3.80
C ARG A 103 2.82 -2.51 2.79
N ALA A 104 3.09 -1.71 1.76
CA ALA A 104 2.15 -1.45 0.69
C ALA A 104 1.75 -2.75 -0.02
N ASP A 105 2.71 -3.61 -0.37
CA ASP A 105 2.48 -4.91 -1.03
C ASP A 105 1.57 -5.82 -0.19
N THR A 106 1.77 -5.85 1.13
CA THR A 106 0.93 -6.64 2.04
C THR A 106 -0.52 -6.14 2.05
N LYS A 107 -0.72 -4.82 1.99
CA LYS A 107 -2.04 -4.19 1.95
C LYS A 107 -2.69 -4.43 0.58
N ASP A 108 -1.94 -4.26 -0.50
CA ASP A 108 -2.40 -4.45 -1.88
C ASP A 108 -2.81 -5.90 -2.13
N ARG A 109 -2.07 -6.88 -1.59
CA ARG A 109 -2.47 -8.29 -1.67
C ARG A 109 -3.85 -8.55 -1.05
N LYS A 110 -4.14 -7.94 0.11
CA LYS A 110 -5.46 -8.07 0.77
C LYS A 110 -6.56 -7.39 -0.05
N HIS A 111 -6.27 -6.26 -0.68
CA HIS A 111 -7.20 -5.58 -1.57
C HIS A 111 -7.48 -6.41 -2.83
N ALA A 112 -6.45 -7.02 -3.43
CA ALA A 112 -6.59 -7.90 -4.59
C ALA A 112 -7.50 -9.10 -4.29
N THR A 113 -7.32 -9.78 -3.14
CA THR A 113 -8.21 -10.89 -2.74
C THR A 113 -9.68 -10.46 -2.63
N ARG A 114 -9.95 -9.25 -2.13
CA ARG A 114 -11.32 -8.71 -2.05
C ARG A 114 -11.88 -8.37 -3.42
N ALA A 115 -11.05 -7.81 -4.30
CA ALA A 115 -11.43 -7.51 -5.67
C ALA A 115 -11.84 -8.79 -6.42
N TYR A 116 -11.05 -9.86 -6.34
CA TYR A 116 -11.39 -11.16 -6.96
C TYR A 116 -12.74 -11.71 -6.48
N ARG A 117 -13.02 -11.64 -5.17
CA ARG A 117 -14.32 -12.08 -4.64
C ARG A 117 -15.47 -11.22 -5.17
N THR A 118 -15.27 -9.91 -5.24
CA THR A 118 -16.29 -8.97 -5.73
C THR A 118 -16.62 -9.26 -7.19
N ILE A 119 -15.60 -9.50 -8.02
CA ILE A 119 -15.77 -9.88 -9.43
C ILE A 119 -16.59 -11.18 -9.54
N GLY A 120 -16.26 -12.21 -8.75
CA GLY A 120 -17.03 -13.46 -8.76
C GLY A 120 -18.51 -13.28 -8.40
N HIS A 121 -18.83 -12.42 -7.44
CA HIS A 121 -20.24 -12.10 -7.13
C HIS A 121 -20.93 -11.34 -8.26
N ILE A 122 -20.22 -10.47 -8.97
CA ILE A 122 -20.78 -9.76 -10.13
C ILE A 122 -21.11 -10.77 -11.24
N GLU A 123 -20.20 -11.71 -11.53
CA GLU A 123 -20.44 -12.77 -12.53
C GLU A 123 -21.67 -13.63 -12.18
N GLU A 124 -21.83 -13.97 -10.90
CA GLU A 124 -23.01 -14.72 -10.42
C GLU A 124 -24.30 -13.90 -10.59
N LEU A 125 -24.30 -12.62 -10.22
CA LEU A 125 -25.45 -11.75 -10.42
C LEU A 125 -25.82 -11.58 -11.90
N VAL A 126 -24.83 -11.45 -12.79
CA VAL A 126 -25.05 -11.36 -14.24
C VAL A 126 -25.70 -12.65 -14.77
N LYS A 127 -25.24 -13.82 -14.32
CA LYS A 127 -25.85 -15.11 -14.69
C LYS A 127 -27.31 -15.20 -14.23
N LEU A 128 -27.60 -14.80 -13.00
CA LEU A 128 -28.96 -14.80 -12.47
C LEU A 128 -29.87 -13.82 -13.21
N LEU A 129 -29.38 -12.64 -13.58
CA LEU A 129 -30.13 -11.68 -14.38
C LEU A 129 -30.43 -12.22 -15.78
N ALA A 130 -29.43 -12.80 -16.44
CA ALA A 130 -29.58 -13.42 -17.76
C ALA A 130 -30.63 -14.55 -17.76
N GLU A 131 -30.64 -15.37 -16.71
CA GLU A 131 -31.62 -16.45 -16.54
C GLU A 131 -33.06 -15.92 -16.30
N ILE A 132 -33.22 -14.83 -15.55
CA ILE A 132 -34.53 -14.17 -15.32
C ILE A 132 -35.04 -13.48 -16.58
N GLU A 133 -34.16 -12.84 -17.35
CA GLU A 133 -34.52 -12.08 -18.54
C GLU A 133 -34.70 -12.98 -19.79
N GLY A 134 -34.37 -14.27 -19.67
CA GLY A 134 -34.42 -15.23 -20.77
C GLY A 134 -33.40 -14.91 -21.88
N VAL A 135 -32.36 -14.15 -21.55
CA VAL A 135 -31.30 -13.74 -22.48
C VAL A 135 -30.12 -14.67 -22.29
N GLU A 136 -30.00 -15.66 -23.17
CA GLU A 136 -28.86 -16.58 -23.18
C GLU A 136 -27.56 -15.78 -23.43
N PRO A 137 -26.49 -15.98 -22.62
CA PRO A 137 -25.24 -15.26 -22.83
C PRO A 137 -24.70 -15.66 -24.20
N GLN A 138 -24.46 -14.68 -25.08
CA GLN A 138 -23.77 -14.94 -26.33
C GLN A 138 -22.40 -15.52 -26.01
N SER A 139 -22.25 -16.81 -26.25
CA SER A 139 -20.99 -17.53 -26.26
C SER A 139 -20.02 -16.80 -27.20
N GLU A 140 -18.91 -16.32 -26.65
CA GLU A 140 -17.77 -15.73 -27.37
C GLU A 140 -17.05 -16.72 -28.33
N ASP A 141 -17.68 -17.82 -28.73
CA ASP A 141 -17.12 -18.81 -29.68
C ASP A 141 -17.18 -18.34 -31.15
N SER A 142 -17.62 -17.11 -31.43
CA SER A 142 -17.75 -16.60 -32.80
C SER A 142 -16.53 -15.86 -33.36
N VAL A 143 -15.42 -15.72 -32.60
CA VAL A 143 -14.24 -14.97 -33.07
C VAL A 143 -13.11 -15.87 -33.62
N GLU A 144 -13.10 -17.18 -33.36
CA GLU A 144 -12.00 -18.06 -33.80
C GLU A 144 -12.24 -18.77 -35.15
N ASN A 145 -13.40 -18.60 -35.80
CA ASN A 145 -13.72 -19.30 -37.07
C ASN A 145 -14.06 -18.34 -38.22
N GLY A 146 -13.22 -17.33 -38.42
CA GLY A 146 -13.42 -16.29 -39.44
C GLY A 146 -12.14 -15.76 -40.11
N SER A 147 -11.03 -16.51 -40.05
CA SER A 147 -9.78 -16.17 -40.75
C SER A 147 -9.28 -17.38 -41.54
N SER A 148 -9.95 -17.67 -42.66
CA SER A 148 -9.36 -18.28 -43.84
C SER A 148 -9.23 -17.23 -44.94
#